data_AF-A0A4Y7T485-F1
#
_entry.id   AF-A0A4Y7T485-F1
#
_cell.length_a   1.000
_cell.length_b   1.000
_cell.length_c   1.000
_cell.angle_alpha   90.00
_cell.angle_beta   90.00
_cell.angle_gamma   90.00
#
_symmetry.space_group_name_H-M   'P 1'
#
loop_
_entity.id
_entity.type
_entity.pdbx_description
1 polymer ?
#
loop_
_entity_poly.entity_id
_entity_poly.type
_entity_poly.pdbx_seq_one_letter_code
_entity_poly.pdbx_strand_id
1 'polypeptide(L)'
;ETRHCDGITMYYARVDPYLVHGFEAVIDIDAESLKLLEDVQLEFIRRLLDLNPRCAIAPLFVETGILPIRHRRLILALRYAKYTLSLPDRHYAKKAYLDAIVLYKAGKRCWVRDLETALTKL
;
A
#
# COMPACT_ATOMS: atom_id res chain seq x y z
N GLU A 1 -15.54 -23.16 7.04
CA GLU A 1 -15.75 -21.85 6.36
C GLU A 1 -15.81 -20.67 7.32
N THR A 2 -16.62 -20.69 8.39
CA THR A 2 -16.81 -19.53 9.29
C THR A 2 -15.52 -18.94 9.88
N ARG A 3 -14.60 -19.79 10.39
CA ARG A 3 -13.30 -19.34 10.95
C ARG A 3 -12.40 -18.61 9.93
N HIS A 4 -12.51 -18.96 8.65
CA HIS A 4 -11.69 -18.37 7.60
C HIS A 4 -12.16 -16.93 7.30
N CYS A 5 -13.47 -16.73 7.19
CA CYS A 5 -14.08 -15.41 7.04
C CYS A 5 -13.80 -14.51 8.26
N ASP A 6 -13.84 -15.07 9.47
CA ASP A 6 -13.53 -14.35 10.70
C ASP A 6 -12.07 -13.87 10.72
N GLY A 7 -11.14 -14.70 10.25
CA GLY A 7 -9.71 -14.36 10.20
C GLY A 7 -9.38 -13.28 9.15
N ILE A 8 -10.05 -13.28 7.99
CA ILE A 8 -9.93 -12.19 7.00
C ILE A 8 -10.48 -10.89 7.59
N THR A 9 -11.61 -10.95 8.31
CA THR A 9 -12.18 -9.79 9.00
C THR A 9 -11.20 -9.25 10.04
N MET A 10 -10.54 -10.13 10.79
CA MET A 10 -9.52 -9.76 11.76
C MET A 10 -8.30 -9.11 11.10
N TYR A 11 -7.85 -9.62 9.94
CA TYR A 11 -6.76 -9.01 9.16
C TYR A 11 -7.06 -7.53 8.87
N TYR A 12 -8.21 -7.24 8.28
CA TYR A 12 -8.59 -5.88 7.91
C TYR A 12 -8.87 -4.98 9.11
N ALA A 13 -9.31 -5.54 10.23
CA ALA A 13 -9.58 -4.77 11.45
C ALA A 13 -8.31 -4.47 12.28
N ARG A 14 -7.30 -5.34 12.26
CA ARG A 14 -6.19 -5.31 13.23
C ARG A 14 -4.80 -5.30 12.65
N VAL A 15 -4.58 -5.83 11.45
CA VAL A 15 -3.24 -5.92 10.85
C VAL A 15 -3.09 -4.87 9.77
N ASP A 16 -4.05 -4.85 8.84
CA ASP A 16 -4.06 -3.95 7.71
C ASP A 16 -3.88 -2.47 8.08
N PRO A 17 -4.54 -1.92 9.12
CA PRO A 17 -4.40 -0.50 9.47
C PRO A 17 -2.95 -0.11 9.80
N TYR A 18 -2.17 -1.02 10.39
CA TYR A 18 -0.75 -0.77 10.68
C TYR A 18 0.11 -0.90 9.43
N LEU A 19 -0.18 -1.87 8.57
CA LEU A 19 0.58 -2.08 7.33
C LEU A 19 0.36 -0.95 6.32
N VAL A 20 -0.85 -0.37 6.27
CA VAL A 20 -1.15 0.75 5.36
C VAL A 20 -0.87 2.12 5.96
N HIS A 21 -0.55 2.20 7.26
CA HIS A 21 -0.28 3.49 7.91
C HIS A 21 0.85 4.25 7.19
N GLY A 22 0.67 5.57 7.04
CA GLY A 22 1.65 6.47 6.46
C GLY A 22 1.85 6.35 4.94
N PHE A 23 0.96 5.64 4.23
CA PHE A 23 1.01 5.51 2.77
C PHE A 23 0.99 6.87 2.06
N GLU A 24 0.38 7.90 2.68
CA GLU A 24 0.26 9.24 2.15
C GLU A 24 1.55 10.05 2.27
N ALA A 25 2.40 9.70 3.25
CA ALA A 25 3.64 10.41 3.52
C ALA A 25 4.81 9.84 2.70
N VAL A 26 4.89 8.51 2.59
CA VAL A 26 6.00 7.81 1.94
C VAL A 26 5.47 6.75 0.98
N ILE A 27 5.88 6.87 -0.28
CA ILE A 27 5.62 5.86 -1.30
C ILE A 27 6.67 4.76 -1.22
N ASP A 28 6.25 3.51 -1.39
CA ASP A 28 7.09 2.32 -1.28
C ASP A 28 8.03 2.15 -2.50
N ILE A 29 9.04 3.01 -2.59
CA ILE A 29 10.07 2.95 -3.64
C ILE A 29 11.26 2.05 -3.28
N ASP A 30 11.47 1.86 -1.97
CA ASP A 30 12.53 1.05 -1.40
C ASP A 30 12.04 -0.39 -1.18
N ALA A 31 12.74 -1.33 -1.81
CA ALA A 31 12.35 -2.74 -1.80
C ALA A 31 12.57 -3.40 -0.42
N GLU A 32 13.59 -2.96 0.33
CA GLU A 32 13.88 -3.54 1.64
C GLU A 32 12.81 -3.18 2.67
N SER A 33 12.44 -1.90 2.73
CA SER A 33 11.36 -1.42 3.61
C SER A 33 10.02 -2.04 3.26
N LEU A 34 9.69 -2.15 1.96
CA LEU A 34 8.45 -2.79 1.51
C LEU A 34 8.42 -4.29 1.88
N LYS A 35 9.56 -4.98 1.76
CA LYS A 35 9.65 -6.40 2.11
C LYS A 35 9.29 -6.66 3.58
N LEU A 36 9.66 -5.77 4.50
CA LEU A 36 9.26 -5.91 5.91
C LEU A 36 7.73 -5.93 6.08
N LEU A 37 7.01 -5.12 5.29
CA LEU A 37 5.54 -5.11 5.30
C LEU A 37 4.96 -6.37 4.64
N GLU A 38 5.55 -6.80 3.53
CA GLU A 38 5.18 -8.03 2.82
C GLU A 38 5.36 -9.26 3.72
N ASP A 39 6.47 -9.34 4.45
CA ASP A 39 6.78 -10.45 5.36
C ASP A 39 5.74 -10.56 6.50
N VAL A 40 5.34 -9.43 7.10
CA VAL A 40 4.29 -9.41 8.12
C VAL A 40 2.94 -9.86 7.54
N GLN A 41 2.58 -9.39 6.35
CA GLN A 41 1.34 -9.79 5.69
C GLN A 41 1.33 -11.30 5.39
N LEU A 42 2.41 -11.81 4.79
CA LEU A 42 2.53 -13.22 4.43
C LEU A 42 2.52 -14.13 5.65
N GLU A 43 3.19 -13.73 6.73
CA GLU A 43 3.18 -14.49 7.99
C GLU A 43 1.79 -14.59 8.58
N PHE A 44 1.00 -13.51 8.55
CA PHE A 44 -0.39 -13.56 8.98
C PHE A 44 -1.22 -14.51 8.12
N ILE A 45 -1.13 -14.40 6.80
CA ILE A 45 -1.95 -15.23 5.88
C ILE A 45 -1.58 -16.71 5.99
N ARG A 46 -0.29 -17.03 6.13
CA ARG A 46 0.18 -18.41 6.34
C ARG A 46 -0.40 -19.02 7.61
N ARG A 47 -0.40 -18.26 8.72
CA ARG A 47 -1.01 -18.70 9.98
C ARG A 47 -2.53 -18.83 9.89
N LEU A 48 -3.18 -17.96 9.13
CA LEU A 48 -4.62 -18.04 8.88
C LEU A 48 -5.01 -19.32 8.11
N LEU A 49 -4.14 -19.80 7.22
CA LEU A 49 -4.36 -20.97 6.39
C LEU A 49 -3.68 -22.26 6.91
N ASP A 50 -3.02 -22.20 8.06
CA ASP A 50 -2.19 -23.29 8.61
C ASP A 50 -1.14 -23.83 7.61
N LEU A 51 -0.51 -22.93 6.85
CA LEU A 51 0.49 -23.26 5.82
C LEU A 51 1.93 -23.09 6.29
N ASN A 52 2.82 -23.91 5.72
CA ASN A 52 4.26 -23.82 5.94
C ASN A 52 4.86 -22.54 5.30
N PRO A 53 5.87 -21.88 5.90
CA PRO A 53 6.62 -20.78 5.29
C PRO A 53 7.12 -21.01 3.85
N ARG A 54 7.35 -22.26 3.45
CA ARG A 54 7.79 -22.66 2.11
C ARG A 54 6.65 -22.80 1.08
N CYS A 55 5.41 -22.51 1.45
CA CYS A 55 4.28 -22.56 0.51
C CYS A 55 4.45 -21.52 -0.62
N ALA A 56 3.84 -21.79 -1.77
CA ALA A 56 3.75 -20.81 -2.83
C ALA A 56 2.98 -19.57 -2.36
N ILE A 57 3.42 -18.38 -2.78
CA ILE A 57 2.85 -17.11 -2.33
C ILE A 57 1.54 -16.78 -3.08
N ALA A 58 1.50 -16.98 -4.40
CA ALA A 58 0.34 -16.59 -5.20
C ALA A 58 -1.00 -17.21 -4.72
N PRO A 59 -1.07 -18.50 -4.36
CA PRO A 59 -2.30 -19.09 -3.84
C PRO A 59 -2.80 -18.42 -2.56
N LEU A 60 -1.91 -17.88 -1.70
CA LEU A 60 -2.30 -17.23 -0.45
C LEU A 60 -3.28 -16.09 -0.68
N PHE A 61 -3.02 -15.27 -1.70
CA PHE A 61 -3.86 -14.11 -2.02
C PHE A 61 -5.12 -14.50 -2.80
N VAL A 62 -5.03 -15.51 -3.67
CA VAL A 62 -6.19 -16.01 -4.43
C VAL A 62 -7.22 -16.64 -3.49
N GLU A 63 -6.78 -17.46 -2.55
CA GLU A 63 -7.67 -18.15 -1.60
C GLU A 63 -8.31 -17.19 -0.58
N THR A 64 -7.54 -16.20 -0.10
CA THR A 64 -8.05 -15.27 0.93
C THR A 64 -8.74 -14.03 0.38
N GLY A 65 -8.53 -13.69 -0.89
CA GLY A 65 -8.95 -12.40 -1.45
C GLY A 65 -8.28 -11.18 -0.82
N ILE A 66 -7.26 -11.37 0.03
CA ILE A 66 -6.48 -10.27 0.60
C ILE A 66 -5.58 -9.71 -0.50
N LEU A 67 -5.60 -8.38 -0.67
CA LEU A 67 -4.75 -7.73 -1.65
C LEU A 67 -3.29 -7.68 -1.15
N PRO A 68 -2.27 -8.01 -1.97
CA PRO A 68 -0.88 -7.85 -1.57
C PRO A 68 -0.59 -6.40 -1.17
N ILE A 69 0.16 -6.23 -0.08
CA ILE A 69 0.31 -4.93 0.59
C ILE A 69 0.89 -3.85 -0.31
N ARG A 70 1.82 -4.23 -1.21
CA ARG A 70 2.36 -3.37 -2.27
C ARG A 70 1.27 -2.70 -3.10
N HIS A 71 0.34 -3.49 -3.63
CA HIS A 71 -0.76 -2.95 -4.44
C HIS A 71 -1.73 -2.15 -3.57
N ARG A 72 -2.00 -2.61 -2.35
CA ARG A 72 -2.94 -1.94 -1.44
C ARG A 72 -2.47 -0.53 -1.08
N ARG A 73 -1.22 -0.38 -0.66
CA ARG A 73 -0.62 0.92 -0.31
C ARG A 73 -0.55 1.84 -1.52
N LEU A 74 -0.22 1.32 -2.70
CA LEU A 74 -0.21 2.10 -3.93
C LEU A 74 -1.60 2.58 -4.37
N ILE A 75 -2.64 1.73 -4.24
CA ILE A 75 -4.03 2.14 -4.50
C ILE A 75 -4.45 3.25 -3.53
N LEU A 76 -4.08 3.15 -2.25
CA LEU A 76 -4.37 4.19 -1.27
C LEU A 76 -3.64 5.50 -1.63
N ALA A 77 -2.37 5.44 -2.02
CA ALA A 77 -1.62 6.61 -2.49
C ALA A 77 -2.29 7.28 -3.69
N LEU A 78 -2.73 6.50 -4.69
CA LEU A 78 -3.48 7.02 -5.84
C LEU A 78 -4.82 7.65 -5.44
N ARG A 79 -5.54 7.04 -4.50
CA ARG A 79 -6.79 7.62 -3.96
C ARG A 79 -6.52 8.93 -3.24
N TYR A 80 -5.42 9.01 -2.48
CA TYR A 80 -5.01 10.24 -1.82
C TYR A 80 -4.62 11.32 -2.82
N ALA A 81 -3.86 11.01 -3.87
CA ALA A 81 -3.58 11.94 -4.98
C ALA A 81 -4.86 12.49 -5.64
N LYS A 82 -5.86 11.62 -5.88
CA LYS A 82 -7.17 12.05 -6.39
C LYS A 82 -7.88 12.97 -5.38
N TYR A 83 -7.86 12.60 -4.11
CA TYR A 83 -8.46 13.38 -3.03
C TYR A 83 -7.81 14.77 -2.92
N THR A 84 -6.48 14.87 -2.89
CA THR A 84 -5.77 16.16 -2.78
C THR A 84 -6.11 17.10 -3.93
N LEU A 85 -6.26 16.58 -5.15
CA LEU A 85 -6.68 17.36 -6.32
C LEU A 85 -8.12 17.88 -6.21
N SER A 86 -9.00 17.14 -5.54
CA SER A 86 -10.41 17.54 -5.34
C SER A 86 -10.63 18.61 -4.27
N LEU A 87 -9.62 18.89 -3.44
CA LEU A 87 -9.73 19.88 -2.37
C LEU A 87 -9.79 21.33 -2.90
N PRO A 88 -10.24 22.30 -2.09
CA PRO A 88 -10.16 23.72 -2.44
C PRO A 88 -8.71 24.20 -2.60
N ASP A 89 -8.45 25.18 -3.46
CA ASP A 89 -7.09 25.67 -3.75
C ASP A 89 -6.36 26.26 -2.53
N ARG A 90 -7.12 26.72 -1.54
CA ARG A 90 -6.57 27.21 -0.27
C ARG A 90 -6.06 26.09 0.65
N HIS A 91 -6.44 24.84 0.41
CA HIS A 91 -6.11 23.72 1.27
C HIS A 91 -4.63 23.31 1.14
N TYR A 92 -3.94 23.12 2.28
CA TYR A 92 -2.51 22.84 2.30
C TYR A 92 -2.13 21.57 1.53
N ALA A 93 -2.87 20.47 1.69
CA ALA A 93 -2.61 19.23 0.96
C ALA A 93 -2.69 19.41 -0.58
N LYS A 94 -3.59 20.26 -1.08
CA LYS A 94 -3.67 20.57 -2.52
C LYS A 94 -2.47 21.38 -2.97
N LYS A 95 -2.12 22.43 -2.22
CA LYS A 95 -0.93 23.25 -2.51
C LYS A 95 0.34 22.40 -2.54
N ALA A 96 0.57 21.58 -1.52
CA ALA A 96 1.72 20.68 -1.46
C ALA A 96 1.76 19.69 -2.64
N TYR A 97 0.60 19.17 -3.06
CA TYR A 97 0.52 18.29 -4.22
C TYR A 97 0.82 19.02 -5.54
N LEU A 98 0.34 20.25 -5.71
CA LEU A 98 0.68 21.10 -6.86
C LEU A 98 2.17 21.45 -6.89
N ASP A 99 2.78 21.76 -5.74
CA ASP A 99 4.21 21.99 -5.62
C ASP A 99 5.01 20.73 -6.00
N ALA A 100 4.54 19.55 -5.59
CA ALA A 100 5.15 18.28 -6.00
C ALA A 100 5.06 18.06 -7.52
N ILE A 101 3.96 18.47 -8.19
CA ILE A 101 3.86 18.44 -9.66
C ILE A 101 4.87 19.39 -10.31
N VAL A 102 5.07 20.59 -9.76
CA VAL A 102 6.08 21.55 -10.26
C VAL A 102 7.48 20.95 -10.14
N LEU A 103 7.81 20.36 -8.99
CA LEU A 103 9.08 19.66 -8.78
C LEU A 103 9.27 18.48 -9.75
N TYR A 104 8.22 17.70 -9.98
CA TYR A 104 8.24 16.59 -10.93
C TYR A 104 8.59 17.05 -12.34
N LYS A 105 7.92 18.10 -12.83
CA LYS A 105 8.18 18.72 -14.15
C LYS A 105 9.59 19.31 -14.25
N ALA A 106 10.14 19.81 -13.15
CA ALA A 106 11.52 20.30 -13.06
C ALA A 106 12.57 19.18 -12.91
N GLY A 107 12.16 17.91 -12.99
CA GLY A 107 13.07 16.76 -12.87
C GLY A 107 13.61 16.53 -11.46
N LYS A 108 12.99 17.10 -10.43
CA LYS A 108 13.41 16.96 -9.03
C LYS A 108 12.76 15.74 -8.37
N ARG A 109 13.39 15.25 -7.29
CA ARG A 109 12.81 14.22 -6.42
C ARG A 109 11.61 14.80 -5.69
N CYS A 110 10.50 14.07 -5.69
CA CYS A 110 9.25 14.49 -5.10
C CYS A 110 8.28 13.30 -5.05
N TRP A 111 7.22 13.44 -4.26
CA TRP A 111 6.20 12.41 -4.06
C TRP A 111 5.58 11.88 -5.37
N VAL A 112 5.35 12.75 -6.36
CA VAL A 112 4.78 12.34 -7.67
C VAL A 112 5.76 11.46 -8.46
N ARG A 113 7.06 11.75 -8.39
CA ARG A 113 8.11 10.91 -9.00
C ARG A 113 8.19 9.55 -8.31
N ASP A 114 8.03 9.52 -6.99
CA ASP A 114 8.05 8.29 -6.22
C ASP A 114 6.85 7.41 -6.58
N LEU A 115 5.67 8.02 -6.78
CA LEU A 115 4.46 7.34 -7.28
C LEU A 115 4.67 6.73 -8.68
N GLU A 116 5.23 7.49 -9.62
CA GLU A 116 5.60 6.98 -10.96
C GLU A 116 6.59 5.81 -10.86
N THR A 117 7.60 5.95 -10.00
CA THR A 117 8.62 4.91 -9.80
C THR A 117 8.01 3.64 -9.22
N ALA A 118 7.07 3.75 -8.27
CA ALA A 118 6.38 2.59 -7.72
C ALA A 118 5.48 1.91 -8.76
N LEU A 119 4.78 2.68 -9.61
CA LEU A 119 3.93 2.15 -10.67
C LEU A 119 4.71 1.40 -11.75
N THR A 120 5.92 1.86 -12.10
CA THR A 120 6.77 1.20 -13.10
C THR A 120 7.43 -0.09 -12.58
N LYS A 121 7.42 -0.31 -11.27
CA LYS A 121 7.98 -1.49 -10.58
C LYS A 121 6.93 -2.53 -10.17
N LEU A 122 5.67 -2.33 -10.57
CA LEU A 122 4.60 -3.32 -10.40
C LEU A 122 4.79 -4.50 -11.37
#